data_AF-A0A5C6MLG1-F1
#
_entry.id   AF-A0A5C6MLG1-F1
#
_cell.length_a   1.000
_cell.length_b   1.000
_cell.length_c   1.000
_cell.angle_alpha   90.00
_cell.angle_beta   90.00
_cell.angle_gamma   90.00
#
_symmetry.space_group_name_H-M   'P 1'
#
loop_
_entity.id
_entity.type
_entity.pdbx_description
1 polymer ?
#
loop_
_entity_poly.entity_id
_entity_poly.type
_entity_poly.pdbx_seq_one_letter_code
_entity_poly.pdbx_strand_id
1 'polypeptide(L)'
;MAEDPEGLFLDWELESSISSELKREKQLSAPQRRYYNLCRRKSFAAFVASKRDSSRQEGTFWCCCSQTFMDHSAIHKHVARMHHSEIQQLMTATYERLLKRIEEDSEGQQLMELKVQSVDISAWIPETGHIPEQQLHLGPGKVLLYYHYCHVEDPNVICSWQKALCEKLHLTGKVRVATEGINGTVGGTDVATQLYIEAMCSHPVFRLDKEDFKTSDGGAKCFTDLRVGVYKEIVPMGVDPAVLSYQLAGAHLEPEEFHKEVEALVAKGSVTPSESDTVLLDCRNFYESKIGQFTQCLAPNIRKFSYFPDYVDQNLDLFRDKKVLMYCTGGIRCERASAYLISKEVCKDVYQLKGGIHKYLERFPDGFYRGKLFVFDERFSISSNDDVISGCRYCHCPWDQYEVCSTRFCCQLVLSCPSCRQEGHTGCCPTCQSKGRGSEHTLSRREECECTSGRPRIPQDV
;
A
#
# COMPACT_ATOMS: atom_id res chain seq x y z
N MET A 1 50.56 9.36 -38.70
CA MET A 1 49.32 10.07 -39.04
C MET A 1 48.22 9.36 -38.25
N ALA A 2 48.15 9.71 -36.97
CA ALA A 2 47.19 10.64 -36.40
C ALA A 2 45.95 9.84 -35.96
N GLU A 3 46.05 9.36 -34.71
CA GLU A 3 44.92 8.89 -33.93
C GLU A 3 43.94 10.06 -33.75
N ASP A 4 42.67 9.80 -34.04
CA ASP A 4 41.58 10.74 -33.80
C ASP A 4 41.12 10.58 -32.33
N PRO A 5 41.28 11.60 -31.46
CA PRO A 5 40.97 11.51 -30.04
C PRO A 5 39.51 11.86 -29.70
N GLU A 6 38.62 12.11 -30.66
CA GLU A 6 37.29 12.69 -30.36
C GLU A 6 36.28 11.74 -29.70
N GLY A 7 36.48 10.42 -29.75
CA GLY A 7 35.55 9.43 -29.19
C GLY A 7 35.61 9.24 -27.67
N LEU A 8 36.70 9.65 -27.02
CA LEU A 8 36.88 9.57 -25.56
C LEU A 8 36.53 10.88 -24.85
N PHE A 9 36.37 11.98 -25.58
CA PHE A 9 36.01 13.28 -25.02
C PHE A 9 34.50 13.44 -24.78
N LEU A 10 33.63 12.85 -25.60
CA LEU A 10 32.17 12.96 -25.41
C LEU A 10 31.63 12.19 -24.19
N ASP A 11 32.15 10.99 -23.91
CA ASP A 11 31.75 10.22 -22.72
C ASP A 11 32.30 10.85 -21.43
N TRP A 12 33.52 11.41 -21.48
CA TRP A 12 34.05 12.19 -20.37
C TRP A 12 33.25 13.48 -20.14
N GLU A 13 32.83 14.20 -21.18
CA GLU A 13 32.01 15.42 -21.04
C GLU A 13 30.60 15.14 -20.48
N LEU A 14 29.99 14.00 -20.85
CA LEU A 14 28.68 13.60 -20.33
C LEU A 14 28.77 13.12 -18.86
N GLU A 15 29.77 12.30 -18.52
CA GLU A 15 30.03 11.90 -17.13
C GLU A 15 30.53 13.06 -16.26
N SER A 16 31.34 13.96 -16.82
CA SER A 16 31.80 15.21 -16.21
C SER A 16 30.62 16.15 -15.92
N SER A 17 29.68 16.29 -16.86
CA SER A 17 28.48 17.11 -16.68
C SER A 17 27.59 16.58 -15.56
N ILE A 18 27.30 15.26 -15.55
CA ILE A 18 26.52 14.59 -14.50
C ILE A 18 27.24 14.65 -13.13
N SER A 19 28.56 14.46 -13.12
CA SER A 19 29.41 14.58 -11.92
C SER A 19 29.46 16.01 -11.37
N SER A 20 29.51 17.01 -12.25
CA SER A 20 29.48 18.43 -11.88
C SER A 20 28.10 18.85 -11.33
N GLU A 21 27.02 18.29 -11.88
CA GLU A 21 25.64 18.53 -11.46
C GLU A 21 25.38 17.94 -10.06
N LEU A 22 25.79 16.69 -9.83
CA LEU A 22 25.70 16.06 -8.50
C LEU A 22 26.53 16.81 -7.46
N LYS A 23 27.71 17.33 -7.85
CA LYS A 23 28.56 18.15 -6.96
C LYS A 23 27.91 19.49 -6.63
N ARG A 24 27.31 20.17 -7.60
CA ARG A 24 26.63 21.46 -7.41
C ARG A 24 25.35 21.29 -6.57
N GLU A 25 24.56 20.25 -6.82
CA GLU A 25 23.35 19.94 -6.03
C GLU A 25 23.68 19.56 -4.57
N LYS A 26 24.78 18.82 -4.34
CA LYS A 26 25.27 18.49 -2.98
C LYS A 26 25.75 19.71 -2.19
N GLN A 27 26.21 20.78 -2.87
CA GLN A 27 26.65 22.01 -2.21
C GLN A 27 25.50 22.94 -1.79
N LEU A 28 24.29 22.72 -2.30
CA LEU A 28 23.10 23.51 -1.94
C LEU A 28 22.54 23.08 -0.57
N SER A 29 22.04 24.04 0.21
CA SER A 29 21.27 23.77 1.43
C SER A 29 19.96 23.02 1.11
N ALA A 30 19.38 22.32 2.09
CA ALA A 30 18.15 21.56 1.87
C ALA A 30 16.99 22.37 1.24
N PRO A 31 16.76 23.66 1.61
CA PRO A 31 15.80 24.52 0.90
C PRO A 31 16.22 24.82 -0.54
N GLN A 32 17.49 25.14 -0.78
CA GLN A 32 18.00 25.45 -2.12
C GLN A 32 17.91 24.26 -3.07
N ARG A 33 18.14 23.02 -2.58
CA ARG A 33 17.94 21.79 -3.35
C ARG A 33 16.48 21.61 -3.77
N ARG A 34 15.51 21.97 -2.92
CA ARG A 34 14.08 21.94 -3.26
C ARG A 34 13.76 22.88 -4.43
N TYR A 35 14.28 24.12 -4.39
CA TYR A 35 14.09 25.09 -5.47
C TYR A 35 14.80 24.68 -6.77
N TYR A 36 16.00 24.12 -6.67
CA TYR A 36 16.75 23.60 -7.81
C TYR A 36 15.98 22.48 -8.52
N ASN A 37 15.44 21.53 -7.75
CA ASN A 37 14.62 20.44 -8.26
C ASN A 37 13.27 20.93 -8.83
N LEU A 38 12.65 21.95 -8.23
CA LEU A 38 11.45 22.58 -8.76
C LEU A 38 11.72 23.25 -10.12
N CYS A 39 12.80 24.01 -10.24
CA CYS A 39 13.22 24.63 -11.51
C CYS A 39 13.45 23.56 -12.58
N ARG A 40 14.11 22.45 -12.23
CA ARG A 40 14.30 21.31 -13.14
C ARG A 40 12.99 20.74 -13.67
N ARG A 41 12.01 20.47 -12.78
CA ARG A 41 10.69 19.95 -13.17
C ARG A 41 9.92 20.93 -14.06
N LYS A 42 9.94 22.24 -13.72
CA LYS A 42 9.27 23.28 -14.51
C LYS A 42 9.90 23.48 -15.88
N SER A 43 11.23 23.52 -15.95
CA SER A 43 11.94 23.67 -17.22
C SER A 43 11.72 22.47 -18.14
N PHE A 44 11.69 21.25 -17.60
CA PHE A 44 11.34 20.05 -18.36
C PHE A 44 9.92 20.12 -18.91
N ALA A 45 8.92 20.44 -18.07
CA ALA A 45 7.53 20.53 -18.49
C ALA A 45 7.29 21.65 -19.53
N ALA A 46 7.90 22.83 -19.32
CA ALA A 46 7.83 23.93 -20.26
C ALA A 46 8.47 23.57 -21.61
N PHE A 47 9.57 22.81 -21.58
CA PHE A 47 10.22 22.32 -22.79
C PHE A 47 9.32 21.35 -23.55
N VAL A 48 8.72 20.37 -22.88
CA VAL A 48 7.75 19.46 -23.51
C VAL A 48 6.56 20.23 -24.09
N ALA A 49 5.99 21.18 -23.34
CA ALA A 49 4.89 22.01 -23.79
C ALA A 49 5.25 22.84 -25.03
N SER A 50 6.49 23.33 -25.14
CA SER A 50 6.98 24.06 -26.32
C SER A 50 7.00 23.23 -27.61
N LYS A 51 6.99 21.89 -27.48
CA LYS A 51 6.96 20.97 -28.63
C LYS A 51 5.55 20.60 -29.07
N ARG A 52 4.51 21.15 -28.44
CA ARG A 52 3.11 20.87 -28.80
C ARG A 52 2.76 21.50 -30.15
N ASP A 53 2.24 20.69 -31.06
CA ASP A 53 1.76 21.15 -32.36
C ASP A 53 0.33 21.70 -32.21
N SER A 54 0.14 22.98 -32.52
CA SER A 54 -1.15 23.69 -32.42
C SER A 54 -1.90 23.76 -33.74
N SER A 55 -1.38 23.17 -34.82
CA SER A 55 -1.92 23.29 -36.18
C SER A 55 -3.00 22.27 -36.55
N ARG A 56 -3.20 21.22 -35.74
CA ARG A 56 -4.15 20.13 -36.01
C ARG A 56 -5.39 20.25 -35.12
N GLN A 57 -6.58 20.18 -35.72
CA GLN A 57 -7.85 20.46 -35.04
C GLN A 57 -8.41 19.29 -34.19
N GLU A 58 -7.86 18.08 -34.27
CA GLU A 58 -8.31 16.93 -33.46
C GLU A 58 -7.13 16.17 -32.86
N GLY A 59 -7.00 16.21 -31.52
CA GLY A 59 -5.98 15.50 -30.75
C GLY A 59 -4.79 16.36 -30.31
N THR A 60 -4.13 16.00 -29.20
CA THR A 60 -2.90 16.66 -28.74
C THR A 60 -1.69 15.91 -29.30
N PHE A 61 -0.84 16.61 -30.06
CA PHE A 61 0.38 16.05 -30.63
C PHE A 61 1.59 16.86 -30.20
N TRP A 62 2.74 16.19 -30.13
CA TRP A 62 4.04 16.85 -29.97
C TRP A 62 4.94 16.52 -31.15
N CYS A 63 5.68 17.51 -31.62
CA CYS A 63 6.65 17.37 -32.71
C CYS A 63 8.03 17.76 -32.19
N CYS A 64 8.94 16.79 -32.13
CA CYS A 64 10.30 17.00 -31.62
C CYS A 64 11.30 16.13 -32.39
N CYS A 65 12.46 16.68 -32.75
CA CYS A 65 13.49 15.96 -33.53
C CYS A 65 12.95 15.27 -34.79
N SER A 66 12.05 15.92 -35.53
CA SER A 66 11.36 15.37 -36.71
C SER A 66 10.53 14.11 -36.46
N GLN A 67 10.19 13.82 -35.20
CA GLN A 67 9.28 12.76 -34.77
C GLN A 67 7.99 13.35 -34.24
N THR A 68 6.87 12.65 -34.47
CA THR A 68 5.55 13.00 -33.96
C THR A 68 5.16 12.03 -32.85
N PHE A 69 4.73 12.57 -31.72
CA PHE A 69 4.31 11.81 -30.55
C PHE A 69 2.81 12.04 -30.30
N MET A 70 2.08 10.94 -30.13
CA MET A 70 0.63 10.95 -29.88
C MET A 70 0.29 10.71 -28.41
N ASP A 71 1.27 10.27 -27.62
CA ASP A 71 1.12 10.01 -26.20
C ASP A 71 2.16 10.77 -25.37
N HIS A 72 1.73 11.19 -24.19
CA HIS A 72 2.53 12.02 -23.29
C HIS A 72 3.77 11.28 -22.75
N SER A 73 3.70 9.95 -22.63
CA SER A 73 4.80 9.11 -22.10
C SER A 73 5.97 9.03 -23.09
N ALA A 74 5.68 8.90 -24.38
CA ALA A 74 6.68 8.78 -25.43
C ALA A 74 7.45 10.10 -25.64
N ILE A 75 6.77 11.25 -25.68
CA ILE A 75 7.46 12.55 -25.77
C ILE A 75 8.30 12.82 -24.52
N HIS A 76 7.82 12.46 -23.32
CA HIS A 76 8.60 12.59 -22.09
C HIS A 76 9.88 11.77 -22.12
N LYS A 77 9.80 10.50 -22.55
CA LYS A 77 10.98 9.63 -22.69
C LYS A 77 11.97 10.18 -23.74
N HIS A 78 11.46 10.72 -24.84
CA HIS A 78 12.29 11.34 -25.87
C HIS A 78 13.01 12.59 -25.34
N VAL A 79 12.28 13.53 -24.74
CA VAL A 79 12.82 14.78 -24.20
C VAL A 79 13.86 14.52 -23.11
N ALA A 80 13.61 13.56 -22.22
CA ALA A 80 14.57 13.18 -21.18
C ALA A 80 15.88 12.60 -21.74
N ARG A 81 15.86 11.98 -22.92
CA ARG A 81 17.05 11.37 -23.54
C ARG A 81 17.79 12.33 -24.46
N MET A 82 17.06 13.11 -25.26
CA MET A 82 17.64 13.87 -26.39
C MET A 82 17.90 15.35 -26.07
N HIS A 83 17.25 15.92 -25.04
CA HIS A 83 17.27 17.36 -24.76
C HIS A 83 17.83 17.70 -23.36
N HIS A 84 18.68 16.84 -22.81
CA HIS A 84 19.22 17.01 -21.46
C HIS A 84 19.94 18.36 -21.26
N SER A 85 20.85 18.73 -22.18
CA SER A 85 21.64 19.96 -22.11
C SER A 85 20.78 21.23 -22.20
N GLU A 86 19.80 21.25 -23.09
CA GLU A 86 18.88 22.38 -23.30
C GLU A 86 17.96 22.59 -22.08
N ILE A 87 17.48 21.49 -21.48
CA ILE A 87 16.68 21.53 -20.26
C ILE A 87 17.54 22.01 -19.08
N GLN A 88 18.82 21.62 -19.02
CA GLN A 88 19.75 22.05 -17.98
C GLN A 88 20.06 23.55 -18.07
N GLN A 89 20.26 24.09 -19.28
CA GLN A 89 20.42 25.52 -19.49
C GLN A 89 19.16 26.30 -19.10
N LEU A 90 17.98 25.82 -19.52
CA LEU A 90 16.70 26.43 -19.15
C LEU A 90 16.46 26.40 -17.63
N MET A 91 16.81 25.29 -16.99
CA MET A 91 16.74 25.10 -15.53
C MET A 91 17.66 26.08 -14.81
N THR A 92 18.91 26.20 -15.25
CA THR A 92 19.91 27.10 -14.63
C THR A 92 19.45 28.55 -14.72
N ALA A 93 19.02 29.00 -15.91
CA ALA A 93 18.50 30.35 -16.11
C ALA A 93 17.21 30.62 -15.30
N THR A 94 16.35 29.61 -15.15
CA THR A 94 15.13 29.72 -14.34
C THR A 94 15.45 29.82 -12.86
N TYR A 95 16.43 29.06 -12.39
CA TYR A 95 16.89 29.05 -11.01
C TYR A 95 17.57 30.36 -10.61
N GLU A 96 18.45 30.90 -11.46
CA GLU A 96 19.12 32.19 -11.23
C GLU A 96 18.13 33.36 -11.15
N ARG A 97 17.12 33.39 -12.04
CA ARG A 97 16.03 34.38 -11.97
C ARG A 97 15.18 34.26 -10.72
N LEU A 98 15.08 33.06 -10.16
CA LEU A 98 14.31 32.77 -8.95
C LEU A 98 15.08 33.21 -7.70
N LEU A 99 16.39 32.95 -7.66
CA LEU A 99 17.28 33.46 -6.60
C LEU A 99 17.31 34.99 -6.58
N LYS A 100 17.45 35.63 -7.74
CA LYS A 100 17.46 37.10 -7.84
C LYS A 100 16.16 37.73 -7.32
N ARG A 101 15.01 37.10 -7.60
CA ARG A 101 13.70 37.52 -7.08
C ARG A 101 13.55 37.31 -5.57
N ILE A 102 14.26 36.35 -4.99
CA ILE A 102 14.24 36.09 -3.54
C ILE A 102 15.11 37.11 -2.80
N GLU A 103 16.22 37.53 -3.41
CA GLU A 103 17.12 38.55 -2.83
C GLU A 103 16.51 39.97 -2.87
N GLU A 104 15.63 40.25 -3.84
CA GLU A 104 14.99 41.55 -4.02
C GLU A 104 13.77 41.80 -3.09
N ASP A 105 13.27 40.77 -2.39
CA ASP A 105 12.01 40.82 -1.63
C ASP A 105 12.25 40.60 -0.11
N SER A 106 12.65 41.66 0.59
CA SER A 106 13.04 41.63 2.02
C SER A 106 11.90 41.37 3.02
N GLU A 107 10.67 41.09 2.56
CA GLU A 107 9.53 40.63 3.38
C GLU A 107 9.18 39.14 3.14
N GLY A 108 9.97 38.41 2.34
CA GLY A 108 9.65 37.06 1.85
C GLY A 108 9.71 35.91 2.85
N GLN A 109 10.19 36.13 4.08
CA GLN A 109 10.34 35.05 5.07
C GLN A 109 9.00 34.59 5.70
N GLN A 110 8.01 35.48 5.85
CA GLN A 110 6.69 35.12 6.41
C GLN A 110 5.75 34.49 5.37
N LEU A 111 5.92 34.80 4.08
CA LEU A 111 5.17 34.16 3.00
C LEU A 111 5.65 32.72 2.71
N MET A 112 6.79 32.34 3.29
CA MET A 112 7.48 31.07 3.05
C MET A 112 6.80 29.87 3.72
N GLU A 113 6.07 30.07 4.83
CA GLU A 113 5.28 28.99 5.47
C GLU A 113 3.94 28.74 4.77
N LEU A 114 3.37 29.75 4.11
CA LEU A 114 2.09 29.62 3.38
C LEU A 114 2.26 29.03 1.96
N LYS A 115 3.40 29.25 1.30
CA LYS A 115 3.65 28.76 -0.07
C LYS A 115 4.14 27.31 -0.18
N VAL A 116 4.21 26.56 0.93
CA VAL A 116 4.44 25.09 0.92
C VAL A 116 3.28 24.35 0.24
N GLN A 117 2.14 25.02 0.02
CA GLN A 117 1.00 24.51 -0.75
C GLN A 117 1.02 25.00 -2.20
N SER A 118 1.72 24.28 -3.09
CA SER A 118 1.28 24.03 -4.48
C SER A 118 2.41 23.35 -5.27
N VAL A 119 2.71 22.10 -4.92
CA VAL A 119 2.98 21.18 -6.02
C VAL A 119 1.68 21.08 -6.79
N ASP A 120 1.71 21.39 -8.09
CA ASP A 120 0.53 21.32 -8.93
C ASP A 120 0.13 19.86 -9.14
N ILE A 121 -0.63 19.33 -8.18
CA ILE A 121 -1.17 17.98 -8.23
C ILE A 121 -2.24 17.84 -9.31
N SER A 122 -2.74 18.95 -9.87
CA SER A 122 -3.80 18.93 -10.90
C SER A 122 -3.36 18.20 -12.16
N ALA A 123 -2.05 18.20 -12.46
CA ALA A 123 -1.45 17.44 -13.54
C ALA A 123 -1.64 15.91 -13.42
N TRP A 124 -1.97 15.41 -12.23
CA TRP A 124 -2.21 13.98 -11.96
C TRP A 124 -3.68 13.69 -11.60
N ILE A 125 -4.55 14.68 -11.75
CA ILE A 125 -5.99 14.51 -11.54
C ILE A 125 -6.63 14.32 -12.92
N PRO A 126 -7.34 13.22 -13.16
CA PRO A 126 -7.95 12.98 -14.46
C PRO A 126 -9.00 14.04 -14.80
N GLU A 127 -9.14 14.37 -16.08
CA GLU A 127 -10.24 15.21 -16.56
C GLU A 127 -11.53 14.41 -16.57
N THR A 128 -12.53 14.85 -15.80
CA THR A 128 -13.82 14.15 -15.67
C THR A 128 -14.98 14.94 -16.28
N GLY A 129 -14.72 16.10 -16.92
CA GLY A 129 -15.77 16.99 -17.43
C GLY A 129 -16.63 16.40 -18.54
N HIS A 130 -16.14 15.35 -19.22
CA HIS A 130 -16.87 14.60 -20.23
C HIS A 130 -17.71 13.44 -19.64
N ILE A 131 -17.54 13.15 -18.34
CA ILE A 131 -18.20 12.04 -17.65
C ILE A 131 -19.41 12.60 -16.89
N PRO A 132 -20.63 12.08 -17.11
CA PRO A 132 -21.79 12.50 -16.33
C PRO A 132 -21.54 12.24 -14.84
N GLU A 133 -21.72 13.26 -14.00
CA GLU A 133 -21.50 13.19 -12.55
C GLU A 133 -22.22 12.00 -11.90
N GLN A 134 -23.42 11.68 -12.38
CA GLN A 134 -24.21 10.52 -11.94
C GLN A 134 -23.45 9.19 -12.05
N GLN A 135 -22.58 8.98 -13.04
CA GLN A 135 -21.80 7.74 -13.19
C GLN A 135 -20.67 7.61 -12.15
N LEU A 136 -20.24 8.71 -11.53
CA LEU A 136 -19.28 8.70 -10.45
C LEU A 136 -19.94 8.35 -9.09
N HIS A 137 -21.26 8.49 -8.99
CA HIS A 137 -22.02 8.28 -7.76
C HIS A 137 -22.94 7.06 -7.76
N LEU A 138 -23.53 6.74 -8.91
CA LEU A 138 -24.62 5.77 -9.06
C LEU A 138 -24.19 4.68 -10.03
N GLY A 139 -24.28 3.43 -9.58
CA GLY A 139 -23.96 2.26 -10.39
C GLY A 139 -23.44 1.10 -9.56
N PRO A 140 -23.12 -0.04 -10.22
CA PRO A 140 -22.34 -1.08 -9.60
C PRO A 140 -21.01 -0.51 -9.10
N GLY A 141 -20.58 -1.00 -7.94
CA GLY A 141 -19.40 -0.48 -7.26
C GLY A 141 -18.40 -1.58 -6.96
N LYS A 142 -17.14 -1.16 -6.85
CA LYS A 142 -16.01 -2.01 -6.51
C LYS A 142 -15.25 -1.43 -5.34
N VAL A 143 -14.57 -2.33 -4.63
CA VAL A 143 -13.52 -2.00 -3.68
C VAL A 143 -12.20 -2.42 -4.29
N LEU A 144 -11.28 -1.46 -4.40
CA LEU A 144 -9.90 -1.65 -4.79
C LEU A 144 -9.04 -1.91 -3.56
N LEU A 145 -8.11 -2.86 -3.65
CA LEU A 145 -7.06 -3.12 -2.67
C LEU A 145 -5.71 -3.16 -3.40
N TYR A 146 -4.78 -2.31 -2.99
CA TYR A 146 -3.46 -2.22 -3.61
C TYR A 146 -2.41 -1.74 -2.62
N TYR A 147 -1.14 -2.00 -2.94
CA TYR A 147 0.01 -1.40 -2.29
C TYR A 147 1.16 -1.32 -3.26
N HIS A 148 2.13 -0.45 -2.98
CA HIS A 148 3.38 -0.38 -3.71
C HIS A 148 4.49 0.09 -2.79
N TYR A 149 5.50 -0.76 -2.57
CA TYR A 149 6.71 -0.33 -1.91
C TYR A 149 7.64 0.34 -2.92
N CYS A 150 7.95 1.60 -2.67
CA CYS A 150 8.88 2.39 -3.47
C CYS A 150 9.38 3.57 -2.63
N HIS A 151 10.51 4.15 -3.00
CA HIS A 151 10.95 5.38 -2.32
C HIS A 151 10.05 6.56 -2.74
N VAL A 152 9.35 7.13 -1.76
CA VAL A 152 8.56 8.36 -1.92
C VAL A 152 9.30 9.51 -1.26
N GLU A 153 9.79 10.44 -2.07
CA GLU A 153 10.59 11.59 -1.62
C GLU A 153 9.81 12.51 -0.67
N ASP A 154 8.57 12.88 -1.06
CA ASP A 154 7.67 13.69 -0.21
C ASP A 154 6.29 13.03 -0.09
N PRO A 155 6.05 12.27 0.99
CA PRO A 155 4.76 11.65 1.27
C PRO A 155 3.60 12.64 1.38
N ASN A 156 3.85 13.91 1.73
CA ASN A 156 2.78 14.91 1.86
C ASN A 156 2.20 15.30 0.50
N VAL A 157 3.04 15.38 -0.53
CA VAL A 157 2.59 15.67 -1.90
C VAL A 157 1.68 14.55 -2.41
N ILE A 158 2.09 13.30 -2.22
CA ILE A 158 1.27 12.14 -2.59
C ILE A 158 -0.02 12.08 -1.77
N CYS A 159 0.04 12.37 -0.47
CA CYS A 159 -1.14 12.45 0.39
C CYS A 159 -2.14 13.50 -0.10
N SER A 160 -1.67 14.70 -0.47
CA SER A 160 -2.53 15.76 -1.02
C SER A 160 -3.14 15.36 -2.37
N TRP A 161 -2.35 14.75 -3.26
CA TRP A 161 -2.85 14.21 -4.53
C TRP A 161 -3.93 13.14 -4.32
N GLN A 162 -3.68 12.19 -3.42
CA GLN A 162 -4.62 11.11 -3.11
C GLN A 162 -5.94 11.63 -2.49
N LYS A 163 -5.88 12.64 -1.63
CA LYS A 163 -7.09 13.31 -1.12
C LYS A 163 -7.92 13.91 -2.25
N ALA A 164 -7.29 14.77 -3.06
CA ALA A 164 -7.97 15.45 -4.15
C ALA A 164 -8.54 14.47 -5.19
N LEU A 165 -7.78 13.40 -5.52
CA LEU A 165 -8.20 12.37 -6.45
C LEU A 165 -9.42 11.60 -5.94
N CYS A 166 -9.36 11.10 -4.70
CA CYS A 166 -10.47 10.37 -4.09
C CYS A 166 -11.71 11.25 -3.93
N GLU A 167 -11.56 12.51 -3.50
CA GLU A 167 -12.68 13.46 -3.37
C GLU A 167 -13.34 13.75 -4.71
N LYS A 168 -12.56 14.01 -5.77
CA LYS A 168 -13.07 14.24 -7.13
C LYS A 168 -13.82 13.04 -7.70
N LEU A 169 -13.36 11.83 -7.37
CA LEU A 169 -13.95 10.59 -7.84
C LEU A 169 -15.00 10.02 -6.87
N HIS A 170 -15.35 10.75 -5.82
CA HIS A 170 -16.31 10.34 -4.79
C HIS A 170 -16.02 8.98 -4.15
N LEU A 171 -14.73 8.69 -3.98
CA LEU A 171 -14.27 7.47 -3.33
C LEU A 171 -14.24 7.65 -1.81
N THR A 172 -14.58 6.59 -1.10
CA THR A 172 -14.35 6.47 0.34
C THR A 172 -13.33 5.35 0.60
N GLY A 173 -12.82 5.26 1.83
CA GLY A 173 -11.84 4.25 2.19
C GLY A 173 -10.60 4.83 2.84
N LYS A 174 -9.48 4.13 2.75
CA LYS A 174 -8.26 4.44 3.49
C LYS A 174 -7.05 4.39 2.57
N VAL A 175 -6.22 5.42 2.62
CA VAL A 175 -4.92 5.47 1.93
C VAL A 175 -3.84 5.91 2.90
N ARG A 176 -2.79 5.10 3.00
CA ARG A 176 -1.61 5.35 3.81
C ARG A 176 -0.43 5.61 2.89
N VAL A 177 0.23 6.73 3.10
CA VAL A 177 1.45 7.09 2.37
C VAL A 177 2.59 7.16 3.38
N ALA A 178 3.75 6.62 3.02
CA ALA A 178 4.98 6.75 3.78
C ALA A 178 6.16 6.94 2.82
N THR A 179 7.35 7.21 3.34
CA THR A 179 8.58 7.28 2.53
C THR A 179 8.92 5.95 1.85
N GLU A 180 8.39 4.84 2.38
CA GLU A 180 8.53 3.49 1.83
C GLU A 180 7.43 3.10 0.82
N GLY A 181 6.45 3.96 0.54
CA GLY A 181 5.47 3.69 -0.52
C GLY A 181 4.05 4.15 -0.23
N ILE A 182 3.08 3.41 -0.79
CA ILE A 182 1.63 3.65 -0.64
C ILE A 182 0.88 2.34 -0.41
N ASN A 183 -0.20 2.41 0.38
CA ASN A 183 -1.15 1.32 0.61
C ASN A 183 -2.57 1.90 0.61
N GLY A 184 -3.47 1.30 -0.16
CA GLY A 184 -4.82 1.81 -0.30
C GLY A 184 -5.88 0.73 -0.32
N THR A 185 -7.02 1.05 0.28
CA THR A 185 -8.28 0.34 0.09
C THR A 185 -9.38 1.37 -0.11
N VAL A 186 -9.91 1.48 -1.33
CA VAL A 186 -10.88 2.52 -1.69
C VAL A 186 -12.08 1.92 -2.41
N GLY A 187 -13.27 2.47 -2.17
CA GLY A 187 -14.53 2.02 -2.76
C GLY A 187 -15.22 3.12 -3.53
N GLY A 188 -15.80 2.78 -4.68
CA GLY A 188 -16.55 3.70 -5.55
C GLY A 188 -17.32 2.96 -6.63
N THR A 189 -17.87 3.68 -7.60
CA THR A 189 -18.47 3.07 -8.80
C THR A 189 -17.40 2.42 -9.69
N ASP A 190 -17.80 1.55 -10.60
CA ASP A 190 -16.89 0.97 -11.59
C ASP A 190 -16.13 2.04 -12.39
N VAL A 191 -16.82 3.12 -12.79
CA VAL A 191 -16.20 4.24 -13.51
C VAL A 191 -15.18 4.96 -12.64
N ALA A 192 -15.57 5.33 -11.41
CA ALA A 192 -14.67 6.04 -10.50
C ALA A 192 -13.43 5.22 -10.14
N THR A 193 -13.60 3.92 -9.89
CA THR A 193 -12.48 3.02 -9.57
C THR A 193 -11.56 2.79 -10.78
N GLN A 194 -12.10 2.70 -12.00
CA GLN A 194 -11.29 2.60 -13.22
C GLN A 194 -10.43 3.87 -13.44
N LEU A 195 -11.02 5.06 -13.28
CA LEU A 195 -10.28 6.33 -13.38
C LEU A 195 -9.19 6.45 -12.31
N TYR A 196 -9.47 5.96 -11.10
CA TYR A 196 -8.50 5.93 -10.02
C TYR A 196 -7.29 5.04 -10.36
N ILE A 197 -7.53 3.84 -10.91
CA ILE A 197 -6.47 2.94 -11.38
C ILE A 197 -5.63 3.62 -12.46
N GLU A 198 -6.27 4.27 -13.44
CA GLU A 198 -5.58 4.97 -14.53
C GLU A 198 -4.70 6.12 -14.02
N ALA A 199 -5.21 6.93 -13.09
CA ALA A 199 -4.45 8.00 -12.46
C ALA A 199 -3.23 7.44 -11.69
N MET A 200 -3.42 6.32 -10.97
CA MET A 200 -2.34 5.65 -10.25
C MET A 200 -1.26 5.09 -11.19
N CYS A 201 -1.65 4.39 -12.26
CA CYS A 201 -0.72 3.82 -13.24
C CYS A 201 0.02 4.89 -14.04
N SER A 202 -0.59 6.07 -14.22
CA SER A 202 0.01 7.22 -14.93
C SER A 202 0.98 8.02 -14.08
N HIS A 203 0.97 7.84 -12.75
CA HIS A 203 1.77 8.65 -11.85
C HIS A 203 3.25 8.21 -11.88
N PRO A 204 4.22 9.12 -12.14
CA PRO A 204 5.60 8.74 -12.46
C PRO A 204 6.37 8.05 -11.32
N VAL A 205 5.95 8.25 -10.07
CA VAL A 205 6.53 7.58 -8.89
C VAL A 205 6.09 6.11 -8.81
N PHE A 206 4.84 5.83 -9.17
CA PHE A 206 4.23 4.52 -8.98
C PHE A 206 4.26 3.79 -10.32
N ARG A 207 5.20 2.85 -10.47
CA ARG A 207 5.27 1.98 -11.66
C ARG A 207 4.28 0.83 -11.53
N LEU A 208 3.01 1.19 -11.33
CA LEU A 208 1.92 0.25 -11.12
C LEU A 208 1.22 -0.06 -12.43
N ASP A 209 0.76 -1.29 -12.55
CA ASP A 209 -0.10 -1.76 -13.63
C ASP A 209 -1.50 -2.08 -13.08
N LYS A 210 -2.47 -2.27 -13.98
CA LYS A 210 -3.86 -2.60 -13.60
C LYS A 210 -3.94 -3.86 -12.72
N GLU A 211 -3.05 -4.83 -12.93
CA GLU A 211 -3.01 -6.10 -12.20
C GLU A 211 -2.62 -5.97 -10.72
N ASP A 212 -1.98 -4.86 -10.33
CA ASP A 212 -1.63 -4.60 -8.94
C ASP A 212 -2.85 -4.28 -8.07
N PHE A 213 -3.95 -3.86 -8.71
CA PHE A 213 -5.22 -3.51 -8.08
C PHE A 213 -6.12 -4.74 -8.00
N LYS A 214 -6.27 -5.27 -6.79
CA LYS A 214 -7.22 -6.35 -6.49
C LYS A 214 -8.61 -5.74 -6.36
N THR A 215 -9.61 -6.40 -6.94
CA THR A 215 -10.99 -5.88 -6.97
C THR A 215 -11.97 -6.86 -6.34
N SER A 216 -12.94 -6.32 -5.60
CA SER A 216 -14.08 -7.08 -5.07
C SER A 216 -15.37 -6.26 -5.17
N ASP A 217 -16.53 -6.94 -5.19
CA ASP A 217 -17.84 -6.28 -5.24
C ASP A 217 -18.08 -5.42 -3.99
N GLY A 218 -18.59 -4.20 -4.18
CA GLY A 218 -18.86 -3.28 -3.07
C GLY A 218 -19.09 -1.85 -3.54
N GLY A 219 -18.28 -0.91 -3.04
CA GLY A 219 -18.32 0.49 -3.44
C GLY A 219 -18.09 1.43 -2.26
N ALA A 220 -18.42 2.72 -2.44
CA ALA A 220 -18.18 3.75 -1.44
C ALA A 220 -18.92 3.48 -0.10
N LYS A 221 -20.08 2.81 -0.15
CA LYS A 221 -20.84 2.43 1.06
C LYS A 221 -20.13 1.43 1.97
N CYS A 222 -19.07 0.77 1.50
CA CYS A 222 -18.30 -0.16 2.31
C CYS A 222 -17.43 0.55 3.36
N PHE A 223 -17.26 1.86 3.27
CA PHE A 223 -16.47 2.66 4.20
C PHE A 223 -17.28 3.83 4.72
N THR A 224 -17.15 4.12 6.02
CA THR A 224 -17.84 5.26 6.65
C THR A 224 -17.37 6.61 6.11
N ASP A 225 -16.07 6.72 5.81
CA ASP A 225 -15.39 7.96 5.47
C ASP A 225 -14.16 7.72 4.57
N LEU A 226 -13.64 8.80 3.99
CA LEU A 226 -12.34 8.82 3.34
C LEU A 226 -11.26 9.23 4.36
N ARG A 227 -10.21 8.42 4.49
CA ARG A 227 -9.05 8.70 5.34
C ARG A 227 -7.75 8.53 4.57
N VAL A 228 -7.14 9.65 4.22
CA VAL A 228 -5.82 9.69 3.57
C VAL A 228 -4.82 10.35 4.51
N GLY A 229 -3.71 9.69 4.80
CA GLY A 229 -2.73 10.17 5.77
C GLY A 229 -1.30 9.77 5.46
N VAL A 230 -0.37 10.61 5.94
CA VAL A 230 1.05 10.30 5.98
C VAL A 230 1.36 9.56 7.28
N TYR A 231 2.11 8.47 7.16
CA TYR A 231 2.51 7.61 8.26
C TYR A 231 4.00 7.26 8.16
N LYS A 232 4.55 6.71 9.24
CA LYS A 232 5.90 6.13 9.23
C LYS A 232 5.97 4.87 8.39
N GLU A 233 4.94 4.03 8.47
CA GLU A 233 4.84 2.76 7.77
C GLU A 233 3.51 2.66 7.01
N ILE A 234 3.55 2.15 5.77
CA ILE A 234 2.33 1.90 4.99
C ILE A 234 1.53 0.70 5.53
N VAL A 235 2.20 -0.19 6.25
CA VAL A 235 1.60 -1.21 7.12
C VAL A 235 2.38 -1.26 8.43
N PRO A 236 1.77 -0.98 9.60
CA PRO A 236 2.52 -0.82 10.84
C PRO A 236 2.98 -2.17 11.40
N MET A 237 4.25 -2.50 11.19
CA MET A 237 4.95 -3.61 11.86
C MET A 237 5.62 -3.14 13.15
N GLY A 238 5.80 -1.83 13.34
CA GLY A 238 6.41 -1.29 14.56
C GLY A 238 7.94 -1.36 14.57
N VAL A 239 8.55 -1.65 13.42
CA VAL A 239 10.00 -1.58 13.20
C VAL A 239 10.29 -0.39 12.30
N ASP A 240 11.30 0.42 12.58
CA ASP A 240 11.57 1.59 11.72
C ASP A 240 12.01 1.13 10.31
N PRO A 241 11.42 1.66 9.21
CA PRO A 241 11.88 1.37 7.85
C PRO A 241 13.35 1.70 7.58
N ALA A 242 13.96 2.60 8.36
CA ALA A 242 15.39 2.87 8.31
C ALA A 242 16.25 1.75 8.92
N VAL A 243 15.67 0.94 9.81
CA VAL A 243 16.34 -0.20 10.46
C VAL A 243 16.15 -1.48 9.64
N LEU A 244 14.96 -1.68 9.07
CA LEU A 244 14.64 -2.85 8.26
C LEU A 244 14.01 -2.43 6.93
N SER A 245 14.73 -2.63 5.83
CA SER A 245 14.21 -2.34 4.50
C SER A 245 13.29 -3.45 4.00
N TYR A 246 12.18 -3.08 3.35
CA TYR A 246 11.34 -4.02 2.59
C TYR A 246 12.10 -4.69 1.43
N GLN A 247 13.24 -4.13 1.00
CA GLN A 247 14.05 -4.70 -0.08
C GLN A 247 14.76 -6.01 0.31
N LEU A 248 14.77 -6.34 1.62
CA LEU A 248 15.26 -7.61 2.15
C LEU A 248 14.17 -8.68 2.21
N ALA A 249 13.01 -8.45 1.58
CA ALA A 249 11.90 -9.40 1.57
C ALA A 249 12.30 -10.74 0.93
N GLY A 250 11.62 -11.79 1.36
CA GLY A 250 11.78 -13.14 0.82
C GLY A 250 11.30 -13.25 -0.62
N ALA A 251 11.72 -14.33 -1.29
CA ALA A 251 11.38 -14.55 -2.68
C ALA A 251 9.87 -14.72 -2.87
N HIS A 252 9.31 -14.05 -3.88
CA HIS A 252 7.92 -14.20 -4.26
C HIS A 252 7.70 -15.50 -5.02
N LEU A 253 6.71 -16.27 -4.58
CA LEU A 253 6.16 -17.39 -5.34
C LEU A 253 4.87 -16.95 -6.03
N GLU A 254 4.75 -17.24 -7.31
CA GLU A 254 3.48 -17.11 -8.02
C GLU A 254 2.43 -18.06 -7.40
N PRO A 255 1.12 -17.77 -7.53
CA PRO A 255 0.06 -18.60 -6.96
C PRO A 255 0.21 -20.10 -7.27
N GLU A 256 0.62 -20.47 -8.47
CA GLU A 256 0.84 -21.86 -8.90
C GLU A 256 2.01 -22.54 -8.18
N GLU A 257 3.11 -21.82 -7.96
CA GLU A 257 4.28 -22.32 -7.27
C GLU A 257 3.96 -22.51 -5.79
N PHE A 258 3.30 -21.51 -5.19
CA PHE A 258 2.84 -21.58 -3.81
C PHE A 258 1.84 -22.73 -3.60
N HIS A 259 0.91 -22.93 -4.54
CA HIS A 259 -0.04 -24.04 -4.48
C HIS A 259 0.67 -25.40 -4.41
N LYS A 260 1.69 -25.62 -5.25
CA LYS A 260 2.48 -26.87 -5.25
C LYS A 260 3.23 -27.09 -3.94
N GLU A 261 3.80 -26.04 -3.37
CA GLU A 261 4.50 -26.13 -2.08
C GLU A 261 3.51 -26.46 -0.94
N VAL A 262 2.31 -25.88 -0.95
CA VAL A 262 1.25 -26.22 0.02
C VAL A 262 0.72 -27.63 -0.20
N GLU A 263 0.53 -28.07 -1.45
CA GLU A 263 0.13 -29.44 -1.78
C GLU A 263 1.16 -30.46 -1.25
N ALA A 264 2.45 -30.19 -1.47
CA ALA A 264 3.54 -31.04 -0.99
C ALA A 264 3.60 -31.07 0.55
N LEU A 265 3.29 -29.97 1.23
CA LEU A 265 3.17 -29.92 2.69
C LEU A 265 2.00 -30.80 3.16
N VAL A 266 0.81 -30.61 2.59
CA VAL A 266 -0.40 -31.35 2.97
C VAL A 266 -0.28 -32.85 2.70
N ALA A 267 0.38 -33.24 1.60
CA ALA A 267 0.61 -34.63 1.24
C ALA A 267 1.46 -35.40 2.28
N LYS A 268 2.27 -34.71 3.09
CA LYS A 268 3.05 -35.33 4.19
C LYS A 268 2.20 -35.68 5.42
N GLY A 269 0.91 -35.32 5.44
CA GLY A 269 -0.02 -35.63 6.52
C GLY A 269 0.00 -34.61 7.67
N SER A 270 -0.70 -34.92 8.76
CA SER A 270 -0.77 -34.05 9.95
C SER A 270 0.54 -34.12 10.73
N VAL A 271 1.50 -33.28 10.34
CA VAL A 271 2.79 -33.12 11.01
C VAL A 271 2.75 -31.81 11.80
N THR A 272 3.23 -31.82 13.04
CA THR A 272 3.31 -30.58 13.84
C THR A 272 4.34 -29.63 13.22
N PRO A 273 4.24 -28.29 13.43
CA PRO A 273 5.23 -27.35 12.90
C PRO A 273 6.67 -27.69 13.31
N SER A 274 6.86 -28.27 14.50
CA SER A 274 8.17 -28.73 15.00
C SER A 274 8.73 -29.91 14.19
N GLU A 275 7.89 -30.82 13.72
CA GLU A 275 8.28 -32.02 12.96
C GLU A 275 8.36 -31.80 11.44
N SER A 276 7.80 -30.70 10.92
CA SER A 276 7.82 -30.38 9.49
C SER A 276 9.05 -29.56 9.10
N ASP A 277 9.72 -29.91 7.99
CA ASP A 277 10.78 -29.09 7.38
C ASP A 277 10.24 -27.80 6.71
N THR A 278 8.92 -27.64 6.66
CA THR A 278 8.26 -26.50 6.02
C THR A 278 7.17 -25.92 6.91
N VAL A 279 7.20 -24.60 7.11
CA VAL A 279 6.22 -23.85 7.89
C VAL A 279 5.39 -22.99 6.94
N LEU A 280 4.08 -23.21 6.92
CA LEU A 280 3.13 -22.32 6.25
C LEU A 280 2.65 -21.26 7.26
N LEU A 281 3.13 -20.03 7.15
CA LEU A 281 2.94 -18.98 8.16
C LEU A 281 1.90 -17.94 7.73
N ASP A 282 0.82 -17.84 8.49
CA ASP A 282 -0.16 -16.75 8.36
C ASP A 282 0.37 -15.48 9.03
N CYS A 283 0.59 -14.41 8.26
CA CYS A 283 1.06 -13.13 8.79
C CYS A 283 -0.09 -12.20 9.24
N ARG A 284 -1.31 -12.74 9.36
CA ARG A 284 -2.50 -11.96 9.69
C ARG A 284 -2.77 -11.88 11.19
N ASN A 285 -3.68 -10.99 11.58
CA ASN A 285 -4.15 -10.96 12.95
C ASN A 285 -5.10 -12.13 13.21
N PHE A 286 -5.19 -12.60 14.47
CA PHE A 286 -5.94 -13.79 14.83
C PHE A 286 -7.40 -13.79 14.34
N TYR A 287 -8.07 -12.62 14.31
CA TYR A 287 -9.48 -12.53 13.90
C TYR A 287 -9.65 -12.75 12.40
N GLU A 288 -8.61 -12.52 11.61
CA GLU A 288 -8.61 -12.81 10.18
C GLU A 288 -8.48 -14.32 9.96
N SER A 289 -7.49 -14.94 10.61
CA SER A 289 -7.24 -16.39 10.53
C SER A 289 -8.39 -17.21 11.12
N LYS A 290 -9.10 -16.66 12.11
CA LYS A 290 -10.20 -17.36 12.79
C LYS A 290 -11.34 -17.74 11.86
N ILE A 291 -11.65 -16.91 10.86
CA ILE A 291 -12.77 -17.14 9.93
C ILE A 291 -12.32 -17.69 8.57
N GLY A 292 -11.03 -17.69 8.28
CA GLY A 292 -10.49 -18.38 7.11
C GLY A 292 -8.98 -18.40 7.12
N GLN A 293 -8.38 -19.51 6.71
CA GLN A 293 -6.93 -19.73 6.68
C GLN A 293 -6.58 -20.90 5.75
N PHE A 294 -5.31 -21.04 5.40
CA PHE A 294 -4.85 -22.26 4.72
C PHE A 294 -4.88 -23.46 5.67
N THR A 295 -5.17 -24.65 5.15
CA THR A 295 -5.02 -25.89 5.91
C THR A 295 -3.58 -26.08 6.39
N GLN A 296 -3.41 -26.54 7.63
CA GLN A 296 -2.10 -26.82 8.24
C GLN A 296 -1.14 -25.61 8.35
N CYS A 297 -1.66 -24.37 8.35
CA CYS A 297 -0.82 -23.21 8.62
C CYS A 297 -0.55 -23.00 10.12
N LEU A 298 0.63 -22.47 10.43
CA LEU A 298 0.92 -21.79 11.68
C LEU A 298 0.26 -20.40 11.63
N ALA A 299 -0.74 -20.16 12.48
CA ALA A 299 -1.47 -18.91 12.56
C ALA A 299 -1.25 -18.24 13.93
N PRO A 300 -0.26 -17.32 14.03
CA PRO A 300 0.06 -16.66 15.29
C PRO A 300 -1.15 -15.95 15.88
N ASN A 301 -1.39 -16.11 17.17
CA ASN A 301 -2.53 -15.51 17.87
C ASN A 301 -2.34 -14.01 18.18
N ILE A 302 -1.72 -13.25 17.26
CA ILE A 302 -1.41 -11.84 17.41
C ILE A 302 -2.65 -10.96 17.15
N ARG A 303 -2.84 -9.92 17.96
CA ARG A 303 -3.94 -8.95 17.78
C ARG A 303 -3.62 -7.87 16.75
N LYS A 304 -2.35 -7.52 16.62
CA LYS A 304 -1.85 -6.47 15.73
C LYS A 304 -0.60 -6.98 15.03
N PHE A 305 -0.44 -6.62 13.77
CA PHE A 305 0.77 -6.92 13.01
C PHE A 305 2.04 -6.35 13.66
N SER A 306 1.91 -5.26 14.44
CA SER A 306 3.02 -4.71 15.22
C SER A 306 3.55 -5.63 16.33
N TYR A 307 2.90 -6.75 16.61
CA TYR A 307 3.35 -7.75 17.58
C TYR A 307 4.08 -8.91 16.89
N PHE A 308 4.10 -8.95 15.55
CA PHE A 308 4.74 -9.99 14.77
C PHE A 308 6.26 -10.09 15.04
N PRO A 309 7.03 -8.98 15.12
CA PRO A 309 8.46 -9.04 15.45
C PRO A 309 8.74 -9.75 16.78
N ASP A 310 8.02 -9.33 17.82
CA ASP A 310 8.12 -9.90 19.16
C ASP A 310 7.74 -11.40 19.17
N TYR A 311 6.71 -11.78 18.40
CA TYR A 311 6.29 -13.17 18.24
C TYR A 311 7.38 -14.02 17.59
N VAL A 312 7.99 -13.55 16.50
CA VAL A 312 9.10 -14.27 15.84
C VAL A 312 10.26 -14.47 16.81
N ASP A 313 10.65 -13.43 17.54
CA ASP A 313 11.79 -13.49 18.47
C ASP A 313 11.59 -14.51 19.61
N GLN A 314 10.35 -14.69 20.06
CA GLN A 314 10.02 -15.65 21.11
C GLN A 314 9.83 -17.08 20.60
N ASN A 315 9.71 -17.27 19.29
CA ASN A 315 9.41 -18.56 18.67
C ASN A 315 10.43 -18.92 17.57
N LEU A 316 11.68 -18.43 17.66
CA LEU A 316 12.71 -18.65 16.63
C LEU A 316 12.95 -20.12 16.31
N ASP A 317 12.83 -21.00 17.30
CA ASP A 317 13.04 -22.44 17.10
C ASP A 317 11.95 -23.08 16.22
N LEU A 318 10.77 -22.47 16.10
CA LEU A 318 9.75 -22.90 15.13
C LEU A 318 10.20 -22.68 13.68
N PHE A 319 11.19 -21.83 13.45
CA PHE A 319 11.63 -21.43 12.11
C PHE A 319 13.06 -21.91 11.78
N ARG A 320 13.78 -22.44 12.77
CA ARG A 320 15.18 -22.86 12.63
C ARG A 320 15.34 -23.97 11.60
N ASP A 321 16.23 -23.76 10.63
CA ASP A 321 16.58 -24.68 9.53
C ASP A 321 15.39 -25.10 8.64
N LYS A 322 14.25 -24.41 8.73
CA LYS A 322 13.04 -24.72 7.96
C LYS A 322 12.88 -23.81 6.75
N LYS A 323 12.16 -24.33 5.75
CA LYS A 323 11.57 -23.52 4.67
C LYS A 323 10.31 -22.83 5.20
N VAL A 324 10.15 -21.54 5.00
CA VAL A 324 8.96 -20.80 5.46
C VAL A 324 8.20 -20.22 4.27
N LEU A 325 6.91 -20.56 4.16
CA LEU A 325 5.97 -20.07 3.17
C LEU A 325 5.04 -19.06 3.84
N MET A 326 5.15 -17.78 3.52
CA MET A 326 4.41 -16.71 4.19
C MET A 326 3.25 -16.22 3.33
N TYR A 327 2.12 -15.91 3.97
CA TYR A 327 0.99 -15.31 3.28
C TYR A 327 0.24 -14.29 4.15
N CYS A 328 -0.50 -13.41 3.49
CA CYS A 328 -1.51 -12.55 4.11
C CYS A 328 -2.57 -12.20 3.06
N THR A 329 -3.55 -11.35 3.39
CA THR A 329 -4.68 -10.98 2.51
C THR A 329 -4.25 -10.57 1.11
N GLY A 330 -3.34 -9.60 1.00
CA GLY A 330 -2.95 -9.00 -0.29
C GLY A 330 -1.44 -8.96 -0.56
N GLY A 331 -0.59 -9.47 0.35
CA GLY A 331 0.87 -9.51 0.21
C GLY A 331 1.63 -8.47 1.05
N ILE A 332 1.08 -7.27 1.27
CA ILE A 332 1.79 -6.13 1.88
C ILE A 332 2.52 -6.42 3.22
N ARG A 333 1.93 -7.26 4.10
CA ARG A 333 2.55 -7.62 5.38
C ARG A 333 3.74 -8.55 5.18
N CYS A 334 3.67 -9.46 4.21
CA CYS A 334 4.70 -10.44 3.93
C CYS A 334 6.01 -9.78 3.50
N GLU A 335 5.96 -8.64 2.81
CA GLU A 335 7.18 -7.90 2.41
C GLU A 335 8.06 -7.56 3.63
N ARG A 336 7.44 -7.01 4.66
CA ARG A 336 8.13 -6.60 5.90
C ARG A 336 8.37 -7.78 6.83
N ALA A 337 7.40 -8.70 6.93
CA ALA A 337 7.48 -9.87 7.80
C ALA A 337 8.58 -10.84 7.36
N SER A 338 8.70 -11.10 6.06
CA SER A 338 9.76 -11.96 5.51
C SER A 338 11.13 -11.33 5.66
N ALA A 339 11.28 -10.03 5.39
CA ALA A 339 12.51 -9.28 5.66
C ALA A 339 12.92 -9.38 7.14
N TYR A 340 11.96 -9.27 8.06
CA TYR A 340 12.22 -9.41 9.48
C TYR A 340 12.70 -10.81 9.83
N LEU A 341 12.03 -11.85 9.32
CA LEU A 341 12.38 -13.24 9.60
C LEU A 341 13.76 -13.61 9.02
N ILE A 342 14.06 -13.16 7.79
CA ILE A 342 15.38 -13.33 7.16
C ILE A 342 16.48 -12.68 8.00
N SER A 343 16.23 -11.49 8.55
CA SER A 343 17.21 -10.78 9.41
C SER A 343 17.58 -11.54 10.69
N LYS A 344 16.84 -12.60 11.05
CA LYS A 344 17.15 -13.47 12.20
C LYS A 344 18.11 -14.59 11.88
N GLU A 345 18.37 -14.85 10.59
CA GLU A 345 19.36 -15.85 10.14
C GLU A 345 19.12 -17.26 10.73
N VAL A 346 17.86 -17.61 11.00
CA VAL A 346 17.48 -18.95 11.51
C VAL A 346 16.86 -19.85 10.44
N CYS A 347 16.23 -19.28 9.41
CA CYS A 347 15.53 -20.06 8.38
C CYS A 347 16.49 -20.57 7.31
N LYS A 348 16.14 -21.71 6.71
CA LYS A 348 16.81 -22.21 5.51
C LYS A 348 16.44 -21.37 4.29
N ASP A 349 15.14 -21.18 4.07
CA ASP A 349 14.60 -20.42 2.94
C ASP A 349 13.30 -19.71 3.38
N VAL A 350 13.06 -18.50 2.87
CA VAL A 350 11.83 -17.73 3.16
C VAL A 350 11.20 -17.28 1.85
N TYR A 351 9.95 -17.69 1.66
CA TYR A 351 9.14 -17.39 0.49
C TYR A 351 7.84 -16.70 0.89
N GLN A 352 7.25 -15.95 -0.03
CA GLN A 352 5.96 -15.28 0.18
C GLN A 352 5.04 -15.40 -1.03
N LEU A 353 3.74 -15.56 -0.77
CA LEU A 353 2.71 -15.63 -1.81
C LEU A 353 2.53 -14.28 -2.50
N LYS A 354 2.87 -14.20 -3.78
CA LYS A 354 2.68 -12.99 -4.59
C LYS A 354 1.20 -12.66 -4.73
N GLY A 355 0.86 -11.40 -4.43
CA GLY A 355 -0.52 -10.92 -4.45
C GLY A 355 -1.40 -11.43 -3.29
N GLY A 356 -0.87 -12.24 -2.38
CA GLY A 356 -1.56 -12.75 -1.20
C GLY A 356 -2.73 -13.70 -1.52
N ILE A 357 -3.53 -13.98 -0.49
CA ILE A 357 -4.69 -14.87 -0.58
C ILE A 357 -5.63 -14.45 -1.72
N HIS A 358 -5.79 -13.15 -1.97
CA HIS A 358 -6.66 -12.65 -3.05
C HIS A 358 -6.29 -13.23 -4.42
N LYS A 359 -5.01 -13.13 -4.83
CA LYS A 359 -4.55 -13.66 -6.13
C LYS A 359 -4.53 -15.19 -6.14
N TYR A 360 -4.28 -15.82 -4.99
CA TYR A 360 -4.39 -17.27 -4.89
C TYR A 360 -5.82 -17.76 -5.14
N LEU A 361 -6.84 -17.13 -4.56
CA LEU A 361 -8.24 -17.52 -4.72
C LEU A 361 -8.78 -17.25 -6.13
N GLU A 362 -8.31 -16.20 -6.80
CA GLU A 362 -8.60 -15.98 -8.23
C GLU A 362 -8.15 -17.18 -9.08
N ARG A 363 -7.04 -17.82 -8.71
CA ARG A 363 -6.44 -18.92 -9.46
C ARG A 363 -6.89 -20.30 -9.01
N PHE A 364 -7.11 -20.47 -7.71
CA PHE A 364 -7.44 -21.73 -7.04
C PHE A 364 -8.62 -21.52 -6.07
N PRO A 365 -9.84 -21.28 -6.58
CA PRO A 365 -11.02 -21.07 -5.73
C PRO A 365 -11.30 -22.28 -4.81
N ASP A 366 -11.08 -23.49 -5.32
CA ASP A 366 -11.22 -24.76 -4.59
C ASP A 366 -9.88 -25.27 -4.02
N GLY A 367 -8.90 -24.38 -3.83
CA GLY A 367 -7.53 -24.71 -3.39
C GLY A 367 -7.45 -25.15 -1.93
N PHE A 368 -6.37 -24.79 -1.23
CA PHE A 368 -6.13 -25.17 0.17
C PHE A 368 -6.59 -24.13 1.21
N TYR A 369 -7.08 -22.97 0.76
CA TYR A 369 -7.66 -21.97 1.66
C TYR A 369 -9.09 -22.38 2.04
N ARG A 370 -9.43 -22.30 3.33
CA ARG A 370 -10.73 -22.68 3.88
C ARG A 370 -11.35 -21.49 4.60
N GLY A 371 -12.66 -21.30 4.46
CA GLY A 371 -13.38 -20.23 5.13
C GLY A 371 -13.48 -18.94 4.32
N LYS A 372 -13.57 -17.81 5.02
CA LYS A 372 -13.77 -16.48 4.43
C LYS A 372 -12.49 -15.66 4.45
N LEU A 373 -12.35 -14.73 3.51
CA LEU A 373 -11.24 -13.78 3.50
C LEU A 373 -11.66 -12.50 4.23
N PHE A 374 -11.04 -12.23 5.38
CA PHE A 374 -11.29 -11.00 6.13
C PHE A 374 -10.87 -9.75 5.33
N VAL A 375 -11.72 -8.72 5.33
CA VAL A 375 -11.49 -7.41 4.70
C VAL A 375 -11.69 -6.26 5.70
N PHE A 376 -10.92 -5.18 5.54
CA PHE A 376 -10.81 -4.09 6.53
C PHE A 376 -11.83 -2.96 6.30
N ASP A 377 -13.07 -3.35 6.01
CA ASP A 377 -14.21 -2.48 5.71
C ASP A 377 -15.51 -3.06 6.30
N GLU A 378 -16.65 -2.38 6.13
CA GLU A 378 -17.93 -2.75 6.76
C GLU A 378 -18.46 -4.14 6.36
N ARG A 379 -17.89 -4.77 5.31
CA ARG A 379 -18.24 -6.15 4.92
C ARG A 379 -17.67 -7.19 5.89
N PHE A 380 -16.61 -6.87 6.63
CA PHE A 380 -15.77 -7.75 7.46
C PHE A 380 -15.11 -8.93 6.74
N SER A 381 -15.76 -9.55 5.77
CA SER A 381 -15.24 -10.68 5.02
C SER A 381 -15.87 -10.79 3.64
N ILE A 382 -15.15 -11.39 2.72
CA ILE A 382 -15.68 -11.86 1.44
C ILE A 382 -15.63 -13.39 1.42
N SER A 383 -16.70 -14.02 0.92
CA SER A 383 -16.76 -15.47 0.82
C SER A 383 -15.73 -15.97 -0.19
N SER A 384 -14.97 -16.99 0.21
CA SER A 384 -14.05 -17.70 -0.68
C SER A 384 -14.61 -19.05 -1.09
N ASN A 385 -15.18 -19.78 -0.13
CA ASN A 385 -15.89 -21.04 -0.29
C ASN A 385 -16.94 -21.17 0.82
N ASP A 386 -17.66 -22.29 0.83
CA ASP A 386 -18.75 -22.55 1.77
C ASP A 386 -18.29 -23.12 3.12
N ASP A 387 -16.98 -23.29 3.33
CA ASP A 387 -16.47 -23.83 4.58
C ASP A 387 -16.67 -22.85 5.74
N VAL A 388 -17.18 -23.35 6.86
CA VAL A 388 -17.31 -22.57 8.10
C VAL A 388 -16.34 -23.15 9.12
N ILE A 389 -15.16 -22.53 9.24
CA ILE A 389 -14.08 -23.03 10.12
C ILE A 389 -14.09 -22.43 11.53
N SER A 390 -15.10 -21.62 11.84
CA SER A 390 -15.30 -21.00 13.15
C SER A 390 -16.68 -21.33 13.73
N GLY A 391 -16.85 -21.03 15.01
CA GLY A 391 -18.10 -21.24 15.72
C GLY A 391 -18.55 -20.01 16.48
N CYS A 392 -19.86 -19.94 16.75
CA CYS A 392 -20.46 -18.96 17.64
C CYS A 392 -19.75 -19.01 18.99
N ARG A 393 -19.42 -17.84 19.53
CA ARG A 393 -18.74 -17.74 20.81
C ARG A 393 -19.54 -18.34 21.98
N TYR A 394 -20.86 -18.36 21.88
CA TYR A 394 -21.76 -18.71 22.98
C TYR A 394 -22.28 -20.14 22.91
N CYS A 395 -22.80 -20.56 21.75
CA CYS A 395 -23.38 -21.89 21.57
C CYS A 395 -22.50 -22.84 20.74
N HIS A 396 -21.37 -22.35 20.20
CA HIS A 396 -20.42 -23.12 19.40
C HIS A 396 -20.95 -23.70 18.08
N CYS A 397 -22.19 -23.37 17.67
CA CYS A 397 -22.65 -23.73 16.33
C CYS A 397 -21.74 -23.11 15.24
N PRO A 398 -21.58 -23.73 14.07
CA PRO A 398 -20.80 -23.14 12.97
C PRO A 398 -21.24 -21.71 12.68
N TRP A 399 -20.30 -20.77 12.75
CA TRP A 399 -20.56 -19.35 12.53
C TRP A 399 -19.27 -18.59 12.21
N ASP A 400 -19.31 -17.73 11.21
CA ASP A 400 -18.16 -16.99 10.68
C ASP A 400 -18.45 -15.51 10.37
N GLN A 401 -19.64 -15.02 10.72
CA GLN A 401 -19.99 -13.62 10.55
C GLN A 401 -19.64 -12.81 11.80
N TYR A 402 -18.78 -11.81 11.62
CA TYR A 402 -18.43 -10.88 12.66
C TYR A 402 -19.47 -9.77 12.81
N GLU A 403 -19.64 -9.37 14.06
CA GLU A 403 -20.29 -8.11 14.42
C GLU A 403 -19.51 -7.45 15.56
N VAL A 404 -19.63 -6.14 15.69
CA VAL A 404 -18.93 -5.39 16.74
C VAL A 404 -19.56 -5.69 18.10
N CYS A 405 -18.71 -5.77 19.13
CA CYS A 405 -19.12 -5.88 20.52
C CYS A 405 -20.05 -4.72 20.91
N SER A 406 -21.14 -5.02 21.61
CA SER A 406 -22.12 -4.02 22.07
C SER A 406 -21.59 -2.95 23.02
N THR A 407 -20.43 -3.18 23.66
CA THR A 407 -19.79 -2.15 24.47
C THR A 407 -19.11 -1.11 23.58
N ARG A 408 -19.60 0.14 23.61
CA ARG A 408 -19.20 1.25 22.72
C ARG A 408 -17.68 1.47 22.57
N PHE A 409 -16.90 1.26 23.63
CA PHE A 409 -15.45 1.51 23.63
C PHE A 409 -14.60 0.26 23.37
N CYS A 410 -15.22 -0.91 23.21
CA CYS A 410 -14.54 -2.19 23.06
C CYS A 410 -14.16 -2.46 21.60
N CYS A 411 -15.08 -2.20 20.66
CA CYS A 411 -14.85 -2.38 19.22
C CYS A 411 -14.32 -3.78 18.80
N GLN A 412 -14.32 -4.78 19.68
CA GLN A 412 -13.90 -6.13 19.35
C GLN A 412 -14.90 -6.79 18.42
N LEU A 413 -14.40 -7.63 17.52
CA LEU A 413 -15.24 -8.43 16.65
C LEU A 413 -15.72 -9.69 17.39
N VAL A 414 -17.01 -9.97 17.27
CA VAL A 414 -17.70 -11.06 17.96
C VAL A 414 -18.38 -11.95 16.93
N LEU A 415 -18.06 -13.25 16.98
CA LEU A 415 -18.81 -14.28 16.29
C LEU A 415 -19.99 -14.67 17.17
N SER A 416 -21.17 -14.14 16.89
CA SER A 416 -22.40 -14.47 17.62
C SER A 416 -23.52 -14.73 16.61
N CYS A 417 -24.08 -15.93 16.65
CA CYS A 417 -25.14 -16.33 15.73
C CYS A 417 -26.46 -15.59 16.05
N PRO A 418 -27.42 -15.56 15.11
CA PRO A 418 -28.65 -14.78 15.26
C PRO A 418 -29.47 -15.18 16.49
N SER A 419 -29.54 -16.48 16.80
CA SER A 419 -30.22 -17.01 17.99
C SER A 419 -29.60 -16.49 19.28
N CYS A 420 -28.28 -16.60 19.45
CA CYS A 420 -27.60 -16.06 20.63
C CYS A 420 -27.74 -14.53 20.73
N ARG A 421 -27.68 -13.82 19.61
CA ARG A 421 -27.87 -12.36 19.60
C ARG A 421 -29.28 -11.96 20.02
N GLN A 422 -30.31 -12.71 19.62
CA GLN A 422 -31.69 -12.49 20.08
C GLN A 422 -31.84 -12.71 21.59
N GLU A 423 -31.06 -13.62 22.18
CA GLU A 423 -30.95 -13.82 23.64
C GLU A 423 -30.10 -12.74 24.35
N GLY A 424 -29.58 -11.77 23.58
CA GLY A 424 -28.80 -10.63 24.06
C GLY A 424 -27.30 -10.92 24.20
N HIS A 425 -26.80 -12.02 23.64
CA HIS A 425 -25.39 -12.37 23.63
C HIS A 425 -24.61 -11.58 22.57
N THR A 426 -24.18 -10.37 22.93
CA THR A 426 -23.57 -9.36 22.05
C THR A 426 -22.19 -8.86 22.51
N GLY A 427 -21.75 -9.26 23.70
CA GLY A 427 -20.48 -8.84 24.29
C GLY A 427 -19.31 -9.77 23.94
N CYS A 428 -18.13 -9.23 23.60
CA CYS A 428 -16.96 -10.07 23.32
C CYS A 428 -16.44 -10.87 24.53
N CYS A 429 -16.84 -10.55 25.77
CA CYS A 429 -16.48 -11.25 27.00
C CYS A 429 -17.57 -11.03 28.06
N PRO A 430 -17.58 -11.81 29.18
CA PRO A 430 -18.51 -11.60 30.30
C PRO A 430 -18.57 -10.15 30.79
N THR A 431 -17.44 -9.49 31.02
CA THR A 431 -17.42 -8.06 31.40
C THR A 431 -18.15 -7.16 30.39
N CYS A 432 -17.87 -7.29 29.09
CA CYS A 432 -18.55 -6.51 28.06
C CYS A 432 -20.05 -6.87 27.94
N GLN A 433 -20.38 -8.15 28.15
CA GLN A 433 -21.75 -8.64 28.12
C GLN A 433 -22.61 -8.03 29.23
N SER A 434 -22.04 -7.87 30.42
CA SER A 434 -22.70 -7.20 31.56
C SER A 434 -22.85 -5.70 31.32
N LYS A 435 -21.79 -5.04 30.80
CA LYS A 435 -21.81 -3.60 30.49
C LYS A 435 -22.83 -3.23 29.40
N GLY A 436 -22.98 -4.06 28.37
CA GLY A 436 -23.95 -3.82 27.30
C GLY A 436 -25.42 -3.92 27.74
N ARG A 437 -25.71 -4.52 28.91
CA ARG A 437 -27.08 -4.67 29.45
C ARG A 437 -27.44 -3.60 30.51
N GLY A 438 -26.49 -2.76 30.94
CA GLY A 438 -26.68 -1.77 32.01
C GLY A 438 -26.66 -0.32 31.52
N SER A 439 -27.66 0.46 31.95
CA SER A 439 -27.75 1.91 31.80
C SER A 439 -26.58 2.63 32.50
N GLU A 440 -26.18 3.76 31.90
CA GLU A 440 -25.30 4.84 32.38
C GLU A 440 -24.62 4.64 33.75
N HIS A 441 -23.40 4.09 33.76
CA HIS A 441 -22.47 4.30 34.86
C HIS A 441 -21.08 4.71 34.37
N THR A 442 -20.66 5.87 34.87
CA THR A 442 -19.31 6.47 34.96
C THR A 442 -18.36 6.21 33.78
N LEU A 443 -18.18 7.26 32.98
CA LEU A 443 -17.27 7.43 31.84
C LEU A 443 -15.78 7.20 32.20
N SER A 444 -15.39 5.96 32.45
CA SER A 444 -14.01 5.52 32.26
C SER A 444 -13.73 5.49 30.76
N ARG A 445 -12.89 6.41 30.26
CA ARG A 445 -12.45 6.48 28.84
C ARG A 445 -11.58 5.29 28.42
N ARG A 446 -11.35 4.28 29.28
CA ARG A 446 -10.47 3.14 29.01
C ARG A 446 -11.27 1.86 28.73
N GLU A 447 -10.79 1.10 27.75
CA GLU A 447 -11.33 -0.20 27.36
C GLU A 447 -11.10 -1.22 28.49
N GLU A 448 -12.06 -1.34 29.40
CA GLU A 448 -12.09 -2.40 30.41
C GLU A 448 -12.75 -3.66 29.81
N CYS A 449 -11.97 -4.38 29.01
CA CYS A 449 -12.37 -5.60 28.31
C CYS A 449 -11.43 -6.76 28.67
N GLU A 450 -11.97 -7.87 29.19
CA GLU A 450 -11.18 -9.06 29.54
C GLU A 450 -10.40 -9.63 28.34
N CYS A 451 -10.98 -9.59 27.13
CA CYS A 451 -10.29 -10.04 25.92
C CYS A 451 -9.00 -9.26 25.63
N THR A 452 -8.92 -8.02 26.12
CA THR A 452 -7.73 -7.19 25.97
C THR A 452 -6.76 -7.33 27.13
N SER A 453 -7.27 -7.48 28.36
CA SER A 453 -6.45 -7.64 29.57
C SER A 453 -5.83 -9.04 29.69
N GLY A 454 -6.58 -10.08 29.32
CA GLY A 454 -6.17 -11.47 29.48
C GLY A 454 -5.43 -12.07 28.29
N ARG A 455 -5.48 -11.43 27.11
CA ARG A 455 -4.71 -11.92 25.96
C ARG A 455 -3.25 -11.46 26.11
N PRO A 456 -2.28 -12.38 26.11
CA PRO A 456 -0.87 -11.99 26.12
C PRO A 456 -0.59 -11.15 24.87
N ARG A 457 0.18 -10.07 25.04
CA ARG A 457 0.59 -9.23 23.90
C ARG A 457 1.31 -10.06 22.84
N ILE A 458 2.10 -11.04 23.29
CA ILE A 458 2.93 -11.90 22.46
C ILE A 458 2.52 -13.34 22.80
N PRO A 459 1.83 -14.05 21.90
CA PRO A 459 1.47 -15.44 22.13
C PRO A 459 2.70 -16.35 22.00
N GLN A 460 2.70 -17.44 22.74
CA GLN A 460 3.66 -18.54 22.57
C GLN A 460 2.91 -19.69 21.93
N ASP A 461 3.35 -20.10 20.74
CA ASP A 461 2.83 -21.29 20.08
C ASP A 461 3.71 -22.45 20.57
N VAL A 462 3.23 -23.13 21.62
CA VAL A 462 3.92 -24.24 22.32
C VAL A 462 3.80 -25.53 21.54
#